data_AF-A0A168BRM5-F1
#
_entry.id   AF-A0A168BRM5-F1
#
_cell.length_a   1.000
_cell.length_b   1.000
_cell.length_c   1.000
_cell.angle_alpha   90.00
_cell.angle_beta   90.00
_cell.angle_gamma   90.00
#
_symmetry.space_group_name_H-M   'P 1'
#
loop_
_entity.id
_entity.type
_entity.pdbx_description
1 polymer ?
#
loop_
_entity_poly.entity_id
_entity_poly.type
_entity_poly.pdbx_seq_one_letter_code
_entity_poly.pdbx_strand_id
1 'polypeptide(L)'
;MRLGPRTHIETLEGSVMDLLAKFNIKSMRTADPGVWIPRKDTPVLEETPSPTDADGKQCCPPTPEGARKIAAVGVHLRRFISSYGVGLNITNDPFFYFKHIVPCGIEGRDVTSLMNEKVQEAYDDGIMEKVANMFVDAFVARVNKNFVDDTSAGIQEVQAVDEKELLQQRSINGEDPPERLSITTNIRTNKDETIRTKMDQSSKV
;
A
#
# COMPACT_ATOMS: atom_id res chain seq x y z
N MET A 1 2.50 -16.64 10.67
CA MET A 1 2.12 -15.31 10.13
C MET A 1 0.59 -15.19 10.06
N ARG A 2 -0.07 -14.42 10.94
CA ARG A 2 -1.51 -14.11 10.84
C ARG A 2 -1.70 -12.78 10.10
N LEU A 3 -1.59 -12.80 8.78
CA LEU A 3 -1.80 -11.61 7.96
C LEU A 3 -3.29 -11.50 7.60
N GLY A 4 -4.09 -10.94 8.50
CA GLY A 4 -5.50 -10.65 8.21
C GLY A 4 -5.66 -9.53 7.17
N PRO A 5 -6.81 -9.45 6.46
CA PRO A 5 -7.07 -8.37 5.49
C PRO A 5 -6.83 -6.97 6.06
N ARG A 6 -7.31 -6.73 7.28
CA ARG A 6 -7.15 -5.46 7.97
C ARG A 6 -5.69 -5.14 8.29
N THR A 7 -4.95 -6.11 8.79
CA THR A 7 -3.52 -5.94 9.11
C THR A 7 -2.70 -5.66 7.85
N HIS A 8 -3.07 -6.26 6.71
CA HIS A 8 -2.43 -5.96 5.43
C HIS A 8 -2.69 -4.50 4.99
N ILE A 9 -3.94 -4.03 5.10
CA ILE A 9 -4.30 -2.62 4.81
C ILE A 9 -3.53 -1.67 5.74
N GLU A 10 -3.52 -1.95 7.05
CA GLU A 10 -2.80 -1.13 8.04
C GLU A 10 -1.30 -1.09 7.79
N THR A 11 -0.72 -2.18 7.28
CA THR A 11 0.69 -2.24 6.88
C THR A 11 0.95 -1.35 5.66
N LEU A 12 0.08 -1.41 4.63
CA LEU A 12 0.18 -0.57 3.45
C LEU A 12 0.04 0.92 3.79
N GLU A 13 -1.00 1.29 4.52
CA GLU A 13 -1.22 2.67 4.99
C GLU A 13 -0.04 3.16 5.82
N GLY A 14 0.44 2.35 6.78
CA GLY A 14 1.60 2.68 7.59
C GLY A 14 2.86 2.90 6.76
N SER A 15 3.07 2.12 5.70
CA SER A 15 4.24 2.24 4.82
C SER A 15 4.23 3.56 4.05
N VAL A 16 3.04 3.98 3.60
CA VAL A 16 2.84 5.31 3.01
C VAL A 16 3.11 6.40 4.04
N MET A 17 2.63 6.26 5.27
CA MET A 17 2.88 7.26 6.32
C MET A 17 4.39 7.42 6.61
N ASP A 18 5.14 6.32 6.66
CA ASP A 18 6.60 6.37 6.86
C ASP A 18 7.32 7.03 5.68
N LEU A 19 6.86 6.77 4.46
CA LEU A 19 7.35 7.46 3.27
C LEU A 19 7.10 8.96 3.35
N LEU A 20 5.88 9.37 3.70
CA LEU A 20 5.50 10.78 3.82
C LEU A 20 6.28 11.48 4.93
N ALA A 21 6.59 10.77 6.02
CA ALA A 21 7.43 11.29 7.10
C ALA A 21 8.84 11.66 6.61
N LYS A 22 9.42 10.95 5.63
CA LYS A 22 10.71 11.31 5.00
C LYS A 22 10.65 12.65 4.26
N PHE A 23 9.46 13.06 3.80
CA PHE A 23 9.21 14.37 3.19
C PHE A 23 8.74 15.42 4.20
N ASN A 24 8.82 15.14 5.51
CA ASN A 24 8.32 15.99 6.60
C ASN A 24 6.80 16.27 6.53
N ILE A 25 6.04 15.39 5.87
CA ILE A 25 4.58 15.50 5.79
C ILE A 25 3.96 14.71 6.94
N LYS A 26 3.24 15.41 7.82
CA LYS A 26 2.41 14.77 8.85
C LYS A 26 1.16 14.18 8.21
N SER A 27 0.97 12.88 8.34
CA SER A 27 -0.17 12.13 7.81
C SER A 27 -0.87 11.34 8.91
N MET A 28 -2.10 10.91 8.66
CA MET A 28 -2.92 10.14 9.59
C MET A 28 -3.74 9.05 8.89
N ARG A 29 -4.20 8.10 9.69
CA ARG A 29 -5.26 7.13 9.34
C ARG A 29 -6.57 7.58 9.95
N THR A 30 -7.66 7.20 9.31
CA THR A 30 -9.01 7.56 9.72
C THR A 30 -9.94 6.36 9.62
N ALA A 31 -11.19 6.48 10.04
CA ALA A 31 -12.22 5.47 9.81
C ALA A 31 -12.35 5.10 8.31
N ASP A 32 -12.08 6.06 7.42
CA ASP A 32 -12.10 5.84 5.97
C ASP A 32 -10.73 5.36 5.45
N PRO A 33 -10.68 4.24 4.71
CA PRO A 33 -9.42 3.65 4.25
C PRO A 33 -8.57 4.60 3.41
N GLY A 34 -7.27 4.50 3.57
CA GLY A 34 -6.28 5.35 2.92
C GLY A 34 -5.54 6.26 3.89
N VAL A 35 -4.70 7.11 3.32
CA VAL A 35 -3.85 8.04 4.08
C VAL A 35 -4.28 9.47 3.82
N TRP A 36 -4.41 10.22 4.91
CA TRP A 36 -4.98 11.56 4.93
C TRP A 36 -4.00 12.56 5.54
N ILE A 37 -4.09 13.81 5.09
CA ILE A 37 -3.32 14.94 5.60
C ILE A 37 -4.28 15.87 6.33
N PRO A 38 -4.01 16.24 7.60
CA PRO A 38 -4.81 17.22 8.32
C PRO A 38 -4.79 18.57 7.60
N ARG A 39 -5.83 19.38 7.79
CA ARG A 39 -5.77 20.78 7.40
C ARG A 39 -4.69 21.47 8.23
N LYS A 40 -3.95 22.41 7.62
CA LYS A 40 -2.87 23.16 8.29
C LYS A 40 -3.38 24.01 9.46
N ASP A 41 -4.66 24.37 9.40
CA ASP A 41 -5.32 25.27 10.34
C ASP A 41 -6.28 24.53 11.29
N THR A 42 -6.41 23.19 11.17
CA THR A 42 -7.17 22.43 12.17
C THR A 42 -6.39 22.53 13.48
N PRO A 43 -6.95 23.13 14.55
CA PRO A 43 -6.36 22.97 15.86
C PRO A 43 -6.25 21.47 16.08
N VAL A 44 -5.06 20.98 16.41
CA VAL A 44 -4.89 19.59 16.86
C VAL A 44 -5.93 19.45 17.96
N LEU A 45 -7.06 18.79 17.67
CA LEU A 45 -8.02 18.45 18.71
C LEU A 45 -7.19 17.63 19.66
N GLU A 46 -6.92 18.23 20.83
CA GLU A 46 -6.15 17.65 21.91
C GLU A 46 -6.44 16.17 21.94
N GLU A 47 -5.37 15.36 21.84
CA GLU A 47 -5.34 13.90 21.83
C GLU A 47 -6.66 13.30 22.30
N THR A 48 -7.66 13.30 21.41
CA THR A 48 -8.93 12.67 21.74
C THR A 48 -8.53 11.22 21.84
N PRO A 49 -8.72 10.57 23.01
CA PRO A 49 -8.26 9.22 23.20
C PRO A 49 -8.83 8.44 22.03
N SER A 50 -7.91 7.99 21.19
CA SER A 50 -8.04 6.84 20.32
C SER A 50 -9.32 6.09 20.63
N PRO A 51 -10.42 6.28 19.86
CA PRO A 51 -11.68 5.70 20.24
C PRO A 51 -11.48 4.19 20.31
N THR A 52 -11.49 3.63 21.51
CA THR A 52 -11.52 2.20 21.70
C THR A 52 -12.95 1.77 21.47
N ASP A 53 -13.17 0.78 20.61
CA ASP A 53 -14.46 0.10 20.58
C ASP A 53 -14.75 -0.54 21.96
N ALA A 54 -15.97 -1.04 22.13
CA ALA A 54 -16.40 -1.71 23.36
C ALA A 54 -15.51 -2.91 23.75
N ASP A 55 -14.68 -3.40 22.82
CA ASP A 55 -13.73 -4.51 22.98
C ASP A 55 -12.30 -4.04 23.32
N GLY A 56 -12.07 -2.74 23.51
CA GLY A 56 -10.75 -2.17 23.83
C GLY A 56 -9.80 -2.09 22.63
N LYS A 57 -10.28 -2.32 21.41
CA LYS A 57 -9.49 -2.25 20.19
C LYS A 57 -9.49 -0.81 19.69
N GLN A 58 -8.29 -0.33 19.43
CA GLN A 58 -8.03 0.97 18.80
C GLN A 58 -8.82 1.10 17.48
N CYS A 59 -9.92 1.84 17.50
CA CYS A 59 -10.57 2.29 16.26
C CYS A 59 -9.79 3.48 15.71
N CYS A 60 -9.76 3.57 14.38
CA CYS A 60 -9.22 4.75 13.72
C CYS A 60 -10.16 5.93 14.01
N PRO A 61 -9.62 7.13 14.29
CA PRO A 61 -10.45 8.30 14.59
C PRO A 61 -11.34 8.66 13.38
N PRO A 62 -12.49 9.33 13.61
CA PRO A 62 -13.27 9.87 12.51
C PRO A 62 -12.41 10.84 11.69
N THR A 63 -12.68 10.92 10.40
CA THR A 63 -11.90 11.82 9.53
C THR A 63 -12.21 13.27 9.88
N PRO A 64 -11.19 14.09 10.22
CA PRO A 64 -11.41 15.50 10.53
C PRO A 64 -11.97 16.26 9.33
N GLU A 65 -12.79 17.28 9.61
CA GLU A 65 -13.30 18.18 8.58
C GLU A 65 -12.14 18.93 7.89
N GLY A 66 -12.14 18.94 6.56
CA GLY A 66 -11.06 19.55 5.76
C GLY A 66 -9.77 18.72 5.67
N ALA A 67 -9.75 17.48 6.16
CA ALA A 67 -8.68 16.55 5.87
C ALA A 67 -8.66 16.18 4.37
N ARG A 68 -7.47 16.08 3.79
CA ARG A 68 -7.28 15.80 2.35
C ARG A 68 -6.67 14.42 2.15
N LYS A 69 -7.24 13.60 1.27
CA LYS A 69 -6.72 12.26 0.98
C LYS A 69 -5.50 12.37 0.05
N ILE A 70 -4.37 11.79 0.46
CA ILE A 70 -3.16 11.73 -0.37
C ILE A 70 -2.95 10.34 -0.99
N ALA A 71 -3.38 9.28 -0.30
CA ALA A 71 -3.29 7.92 -0.82
C ALA A 71 -4.59 7.14 -0.63
N ALA A 72 -5.00 6.43 -1.68
CA ALA A 72 -6.04 5.41 -1.63
C ALA A 72 -5.39 4.04 -1.39
N VAL A 73 -6.00 3.24 -0.51
CA VAL A 73 -5.61 1.85 -0.30
C VAL A 73 -6.82 0.98 -0.58
N GLY A 74 -6.64 0.01 -1.47
CA GLY A 74 -7.66 -0.97 -1.81
C GLY A 74 -6.97 -2.29 -2.03
N VAL A 75 -7.44 -3.33 -1.36
CA VAL A 75 -6.90 -4.68 -1.50
C VAL A 75 -8.01 -5.66 -1.76
N HIS A 76 -7.73 -6.63 -2.61
CA HIS A 76 -8.59 -7.79 -2.79
C HIS A 76 -7.80 -9.03 -2.44
N LEU A 77 -8.39 -9.92 -1.64
CA LEU A 77 -7.75 -11.16 -1.22
C LEU A 77 -8.53 -12.33 -1.77
N ARG A 78 -7.84 -13.17 -2.55
CA ARG A 78 -8.39 -14.41 -3.08
C ARG A 78 -7.32 -15.47 -3.08
N ARG A 79 -7.64 -16.66 -2.54
CA ARG A 79 -6.73 -17.82 -2.49
C ARG A 79 -5.35 -17.46 -1.90
N PHE A 80 -5.34 -16.69 -0.80
CA PHE A 80 -4.13 -16.25 -0.10
C PHE A 80 -3.21 -15.31 -0.91
N ILE A 81 -3.69 -14.74 -2.00
CA ILE A 81 -2.98 -13.75 -2.82
C ILE A 81 -3.71 -12.40 -2.69
N SER A 82 -2.96 -11.32 -2.47
CA SER A 82 -3.48 -9.95 -2.55
C SER A 82 -3.37 -9.40 -3.97
N SER A 83 -4.33 -8.57 -4.35
CA SER A 83 -4.34 -7.81 -5.60
C SER A 83 -4.71 -6.36 -5.31
N TYR A 84 -4.41 -5.47 -6.26
CA TYR A 84 -4.43 -3.99 -6.12
C TYR A 84 -3.28 -3.49 -5.23
N GLY A 85 -3.54 -2.58 -4.29
CA GLY A 85 -2.51 -2.01 -3.43
C GLY A 85 -2.79 -0.55 -3.09
N VAL A 86 -1.80 0.30 -3.34
CA VAL A 86 -1.80 1.71 -2.96
C VAL A 86 -1.77 2.59 -4.21
N GLY A 87 -2.66 3.57 -4.26
CA GLY A 87 -2.56 4.70 -5.18
C GLY A 87 -2.15 5.96 -4.41
N LEU A 88 -0.91 6.43 -4.60
CA LEU A 88 -0.37 7.63 -3.96
C LEU A 88 -0.32 8.78 -4.97
N ASN A 89 -0.89 9.93 -4.63
CA ASN A 89 -0.88 11.10 -5.49
C ASN A 89 0.46 11.83 -5.38
N ILE A 90 1.22 11.84 -6.48
CA ILE A 90 2.52 12.54 -6.56
C ILE A 90 2.34 13.89 -7.26
N THR A 91 1.79 13.86 -8.47
CA THR A 91 1.54 15.04 -9.30
C THR A 91 0.08 15.51 -9.20
N ASN A 92 -0.19 16.69 -9.73
CA ASN A 92 -1.53 17.27 -9.80
C ASN A 92 -2.31 16.88 -11.07
N ASP A 93 -1.69 16.18 -12.03
CA ASP A 93 -2.32 15.84 -13.31
C ASP A 93 -3.68 15.12 -13.16
N PRO A 94 -3.84 14.19 -12.19
CA PRO A 94 -5.10 13.48 -12.03
C PRO A 94 -6.25 14.32 -11.43
N PHE A 95 -5.98 15.52 -10.91
CA PHE A 95 -6.96 16.28 -10.11
C PHE A 95 -8.16 16.74 -10.92
N PHE A 96 -7.99 16.99 -12.22
CA PHE A 96 -9.11 17.30 -13.10
C PHE A 96 -10.14 16.18 -13.12
N TYR A 97 -9.71 14.91 -13.11
CA TYR A 97 -10.62 13.76 -13.10
C TYR A 97 -11.32 13.61 -11.75
N PHE A 98 -10.65 13.94 -10.65
CA PHE A 98 -11.27 13.88 -9.31
C PHE A 98 -12.46 14.83 -9.15
N LYS A 99 -12.52 15.94 -9.91
CA LYS A 99 -13.68 16.85 -9.92
C LYS A 99 -14.93 16.26 -10.58
N HIS A 100 -14.78 15.21 -11.38
CA HIS A 100 -15.86 14.59 -12.15
C HIS A 100 -16.40 13.31 -11.50
N ILE A 101 -15.84 12.90 -10.37
CA ILE A 101 -16.28 11.75 -9.60
C ILE A 101 -16.58 12.18 -8.17
N VAL A 102 -17.48 11.45 -7.48
CA VAL A 102 -17.61 11.54 -6.02
C VAL A 102 -16.77 10.40 -5.44
N PRO A 103 -15.49 10.62 -5.09
CA PRO A 103 -14.61 9.55 -4.67
C PRO A 103 -15.11 8.93 -3.36
N CYS A 104 -15.16 7.59 -3.33
CA CYS A 104 -15.56 6.80 -2.16
C CYS A 104 -17.00 7.05 -1.65
N GLY A 105 -17.86 7.78 -2.38
CA GLY A 105 -19.24 8.07 -1.95
C GLY A 105 -19.33 9.04 -0.77
N ILE A 106 -18.25 9.77 -0.46
CA ILE A 106 -18.18 10.69 0.67
C ILE A 106 -18.10 12.11 0.12
N GLU A 107 -19.18 12.87 0.25
CA GLU A 107 -19.23 14.26 -0.17
C GLU A 107 -18.36 15.15 0.74
N GLY A 108 -17.77 16.20 0.15
CA GLY A 108 -17.00 17.21 0.90
C GLY A 108 -15.57 16.80 1.28
N ARG A 109 -15.01 15.76 0.65
CA ARG A 109 -13.62 15.34 0.91
C ARG A 109 -12.69 15.64 -0.24
N ASP A 110 -11.68 16.44 0.08
CA ASP A 110 -10.66 16.86 -0.86
C ASP A 110 -9.55 15.81 -0.99
N VAL A 111 -8.85 15.89 -2.11
CA VAL A 111 -7.65 15.11 -2.41
C VAL A 111 -6.44 16.03 -2.47
N THR A 112 -5.26 15.51 -2.19
CA THR A 112 -3.99 16.24 -2.25
C THR A 112 -2.89 15.35 -2.85
N SER A 113 -1.72 15.92 -3.10
CA SER A 113 -0.55 15.30 -3.74
C SER A 113 0.74 15.82 -3.13
N LEU A 114 1.88 15.16 -3.41
CA LEU A 114 3.19 15.68 -2.98
C LEU A 114 3.50 17.08 -3.54
N MET A 115 3.14 17.33 -4.81
CA MET A 115 3.29 18.67 -5.41
C MET A 115 2.47 19.73 -4.65
N ASN A 116 1.22 19.41 -4.30
CA ASN A 116 0.33 20.33 -3.59
C ASN A 116 0.77 20.58 -2.14
N GLU A 117 1.41 19.58 -1.50
CA GLU A 117 2.05 19.74 -0.20
C GLU A 117 3.44 20.42 -0.27
N LYS A 118 3.84 20.91 -1.46
CA LYS A 118 5.05 21.70 -1.71
C LYS A 118 6.38 20.96 -1.52
N VAL A 119 6.37 19.64 -1.71
CA VAL A 119 7.62 18.86 -1.80
C VAL A 119 8.38 19.31 -3.04
N GLN A 120 9.61 19.80 -2.88
CA GLN A 120 10.38 20.36 -3.99
C GLN A 120 10.80 19.27 -4.97
N GLU A 121 11.15 18.10 -4.44
CA GLU A 121 11.51 16.92 -5.21
C GLU A 121 10.35 16.38 -6.05
N ALA A 122 9.11 16.81 -5.78
CA ALA A 122 7.95 16.42 -6.59
C ALA A 122 8.00 16.98 -8.01
N TYR A 123 8.87 17.97 -8.28
CA TYR A 123 9.08 18.57 -9.60
C TYR A 123 10.26 17.95 -10.35
N ASP A 124 11.01 17.04 -9.73
CA ASP A 124 12.20 16.43 -10.33
C ASP A 124 11.83 15.32 -11.32
N ASP A 125 12.56 15.26 -12.44
CA ASP A 125 12.52 14.13 -13.36
C ASP A 125 13.01 12.86 -12.62
N GLY A 126 12.15 11.84 -12.54
CA GLY A 126 12.44 10.59 -11.84
C GLY A 126 11.87 10.46 -10.43
N ILE A 127 11.09 11.44 -9.95
CA ILE A 127 10.45 11.35 -8.62
C ILE A 127 9.58 10.10 -8.46
N MET A 128 8.91 9.66 -9.52
CA MET A 128 8.05 8.46 -9.48
C MET A 128 8.84 7.22 -9.08
N GLU A 129 10.01 7.01 -9.68
CA GLU A 129 10.88 5.87 -9.36
C GLU A 129 11.45 5.99 -7.95
N LYS A 130 11.90 7.19 -7.56
CA LYS A 130 12.40 7.47 -6.21
C LYS A 130 11.34 7.16 -5.15
N VAL A 131 10.11 7.63 -5.34
CA VAL A 131 8.99 7.37 -4.42
C VAL A 131 8.63 5.89 -4.38
N ALA A 132 8.61 5.21 -5.53
CA ALA A 132 8.34 3.78 -5.60
C ALA A 132 9.37 2.98 -4.78
N ASN A 133 10.66 3.25 -4.95
CA ASN A 133 11.73 2.61 -4.18
C ASN A 133 11.62 2.92 -2.68
N MET A 134 11.39 4.19 -2.32
CA MET A 134 11.18 4.59 -0.92
C MET A 134 9.98 3.88 -0.27
N PHE A 135 8.92 3.61 -1.05
CA PHE A 135 7.74 2.90 -0.57
C PHE A 135 8.05 1.42 -0.32
N VAL A 136 8.75 0.78 -1.26
CA VAL A 136 9.21 -0.61 -1.10
C VAL A 136 10.04 -0.77 0.17
N ASP A 137 11.01 0.12 0.39
CA ASP A 137 11.84 0.11 1.59
C ASP A 137 11.00 0.22 2.88
N ALA A 138 10.06 1.16 2.91
CA ALA A 138 9.17 1.38 4.05
C ALA A 138 8.27 0.16 4.30
N PHE A 139 7.76 -0.44 3.23
CA PHE A 139 6.92 -1.62 3.30
C PHE A 139 7.67 -2.84 3.82
N VAL A 140 8.86 -3.12 3.28
CA VAL A 140 9.73 -4.19 3.75
C VAL A 140 10.08 -4.01 5.21
N ALA A 141 10.47 -2.80 5.62
CA ALA A 141 10.79 -2.50 7.01
C ALA A 141 9.61 -2.80 7.94
N ARG A 142 8.38 -2.45 7.53
CA ARG A 142 7.18 -2.74 8.33
C ARG A 142 6.81 -4.21 8.35
N VAL A 143 6.91 -4.91 7.21
CA VAL A 143 6.64 -6.35 7.15
C VAL A 143 7.61 -7.09 8.06
N ASN A 144 8.89 -6.73 8.00
CA ASN A 144 9.91 -7.31 8.86
C ASN A 144 9.62 -7.01 10.34
N LYS A 145 9.31 -5.75 10.68
CA LYS A 145 8.99 -5.38 12.07
C LYS A 145 7.75 -6.08 12.63
N ASN A 146 6.71 -6.25 11.82
CA ASN A 146 5.40 -6.68 12.31
C ASN A 146 5.18 -8.20 12.25
N PHE A 147 5.97 -8.92 11.45
CA PHE A 147 5.70 -10.33 11.15
C PHE A 147 6.91 -11.24 11.17
N VAL A 148 8.11 -10.69 11.41
CA VAL A 148 9.31 -11.49 11.60
C VAL A 148 9.56 -11.59 13.08
N ASP A 149 9.28 -12.76 13.63
CA ASP A 149 9.59 -13.15 15.01
C ASP A 149 11.04 -13.68 15.06
N ASP A 150 11.62 -13.83 16.25
CA ASP A 150 12.99 -14.35 16.49
C ASP A 150 13.29 -15.73 15.85
N THR A 151 12.25 -16.43 15.38
CA THR A 151 12.32 -17.77 14.76
C THR A 151 12.15 -17.75 13.24
N SER A 152 11.88 -16.60 12.64
CA SER A 152 11.58 -16.47 11.21
C SER A 152 12.58 -15.57 10.49
N ALA A 153 12.86 -15.87 9.22
CA ALA A 153 13.73 -15.04 8.41
C ALA A 153 12.93 -13.87 7.82
N GLY A 154 13.45 -12.65 7.95
CA GLY A 154 12.88 -11.47 7.31
C GLY A 154 13.16 -11.40 5.81
N ILE A 155 12.45 -10.49 5.15
CA ILE A 155 12.69 -10.13 3.75
C ILE A 155 14.03 -9.40 3.70
N GLN A 156 15.01 -9.99 3.01
CA GLN A 156 16.36 -9.43 2.87
C GLN A 156 16.59 -8.80 1.49
N GLU A 157 15.89 -9.28 0.46
CA GLU A 157 16.07 -8.82 -0.91
C GLU A 157 14.71 -8.59 -1.57
N VAL A 158 14.59 -7.48 -2.30
CA VAL A 158 13.47 -7.21 -3.19
C VAL A 158 14.00 -7.12 -4.60
N GLN A 159 13.51 -8.01 -5.46
CA GLN A 159 13.88 -8.00 -6.87
C GLN A 159 12.81 -7.22 -7.64
N ALA A 160 13.26 -6.22 -8.41
CA ALA A 160 12.42 -5.62 -9.43
C ALA A 160 12.24 -6.66 -10.53
N VAL A 161 10.99 -6.98 -10.84
CA VAL A 161 10.68 -7.97 -11.87
C VAL A 161 9.91 -7.27 -12.96
N ASP A 162 10.47 -7.24 -14.17
CA ASP A 162 9.73 -6.81 -15.35
C ASP A 162 8.74 -7.91 -15.77
N GLU A 163 7.51 -7.53 -16.09
CA GLU A 163 6.48 -8.46 -16.55
C GLU A 163 6.94 -9.26 -17.77
N LYS A 164 7.72 -8.64 -18.67
CA LYS A 164 8.30 -9.31 -19.85
C LYS A 164 9.32 -10.37 -19.45
N GLU A 165 10.07 -10.15 -18.37
CA GLU A 165 11.05 -11.10 -17.87
C GLU A 165 10.38 -12.33 -17.26
N LEU A 166 9.25 -12.17 -16.57
CA LEU A 166 8.42 -13.30 -16.09
C LEU A 166 7.89 -14.15 -17.23
N LEU A 167 7.44 -13.52 -18.31
CA LEU A 167 6.92 -14.21 -19.49
C LEU A 167 8.03 -14.92 -20.27
N GLN A 168 9.23 -14.34 -20.36
CA GLN A 168 10.40 -14.96 -20.98
C GLN A 168 10.95 -16.12 -20.16
N GLN A 169 11.08 -15.98 -18.83
CA GLN A 169 11.52 -17.08 -17.96
C GLN A 169 10.57 -18.28 -18.04
N ARG A 170 9.26 -18.07 -18.21
CA ARG A 170 8.29 -19.16 -18.45
C ARG A 170 8.45 -19.82 -19.82
N SER A 171 8.70 -19.03 -20.87
CA SER A 171 8.98 -19.54 -22.22
C SER A 171 10.26 -20.38 -22.26
N ILE A 172 11.32 -19.95 -21.56
CA ILE A 172 12.59 -20.68 -21.42
C ILE A 172 12.38 -22.00 -20.65
N ASN A 173 11.48 -22.02 -19.66
CA ASN A 173 11.15 -23.21 -18.88
C ASN A 173 10.13 -24.15 -19.57
N GLY A 174 9.70 -23.84 -20.80
CA GLY A 174 8.77 -24.68 -21.57
C GLY A 174 7.35 -24.71 -21.03
N GLU A 175 6.91 -23.65 -20.33
CA GLU A 175 5.55 -23.54 -19.80
C GLU A 175 4.65 -22.77 -20.76
N ASP A 176 3.53 -23.38 -21.19
CA ASP A 176 2.55 -22.74 -22.07
C ASP A 176 1.97 -21.46 -21.43
N PRO A 177 1.68 -20.42 -22.24
CA PRO A 177 1.05 -19.21 -21.74
C PRO A 177 -0.35 -19.54 -21.20
N PRO A 178 -0.69 -19.10 -19.97
CA PRO A 178 -1.97 -19.47 -19.39
C PRO A 178 -3.12 -18.80 -20.15
N GLU A 179 -4.25 -19.50 -20.32
CA GLU A 179 -5.50 -18.92 -20.86
C GLU A 179 -6.02 -17.71 -20.03
N ARG A 180 -5.44 -17.46 -18.85
CA ARG A 180 -5.72 -16.31 -17.99
C ARG A 180 -4.46 -15.84 -17.25
N LEU A 181 -4.19 -14.53 -17.25
CA LEU A 181 -3.09 -13.89 -16.51
C LEU A 181 -3.06 -14.36 -15.05
N SER A 182 -1.99 -15.08 -14.69
CA SER A 182 -1.67 -15.48 -13.31
C SER A 182 -0.43 -14.72 -12.84
N ILE A 183 -0.62 -13.81 -11.89
CA ILE A 183 0.49 -13.10 -11.24
C ILE A 183 1.23 -14.10 -10.36
N THR A 184 2.50 -14.37 -10.67
CA THR A 184 3.39 -15.17 -9.82
C THR A 184 4.33 -14.23 -9.09
N THR A 185 4.20 -14.16 -7.77
CA THR A 185 5.16 -13.48 -6.89
C THR A 185 6.16 -14.50 -6.37
N ASN A 186 7.44 -14.36 -6.72
CA ASN A 186 8.51 -15.21 -6.17
C ASN A 186 9.03 -14.56 -4.88
N ILE A 187 8.84 -15.22 -3.73
CA ILE A 187 9.44 -14.82 -2.46
C ILE A 187 10.43 -15.95 -2.08
N ARG A 188 11.74 -15.64 -2.03
CA ARG A 188 12.77 -16.57 -1.54
C ARG A 188 12.91 -16.45 -0.02
N THR A 189 13.01 -17.59 0.68
CA THR A 189 13.32 -17.64 2.12
C THR A 189 14.47 -18.62 2.37
N ASN A 190 14.99 -18.68 3.61
CA ASN A 190 16.30 -19.24 3.98
C ASN A 190 16.39 -20.78 4.05
N LYS A 191 15.35 -21.51 3.66
CA LYS A 191 15.52 -22.89 3.22
C LYS A 191 15.62 -22.80 1.70
N ASP A 192 16.54 -23.52 1.07
CA ASP A 192 16.72 -23.63 -0.40
C ASP A 192 15.48 -24.22 -1.13
N GLU A 193 14.29 -23.77 -0.77
CA GLU A 193 13.02 -24.02 -1.39
C GLU A 193 12.52 -22.67 -1.91
N THR A 194 12.70 -22.48 -3.21
CA THR A 194 11.86 -21.51 -3.93
C THR A 194 10.42 -21.98 -3.76
N ILE A 195 9.60 -21.28 -2.97
CA ILE A 195 8.18 -21.61 -2.82
C ILE A 195 7.50 -21.28 -4.16
N ARG A 196 7.47 -22.25 -5.06
CA ARG A 196 6.69 -22.21 -6.31
C ARG A 196 5.30 -22.77 -6.00
N THR A 197 4.37 -21.91 -5.59
CA THR A 197 2.96 -22.30 -5.53
C THR A 197 2.37 -22.27 -6.94
N LYS A 198 2.48 -23.39 -7.65
CA LYS A 198 1.59 -23.69 -8.78
C LYS A 198 0.33 -24.33 -8.21
N MET A 199 -0.82 -23.66 -8.31
CA MET A 199 -2.11 -24.30 -8.08
C MET A 199 -2.66 -24.78 -9.42
N ASP A 200 -2.57 -26.09 -9.62
CA ASP A 200 -3.28 -26.80 -10.68
C ASP A 200 -4.80 -26.70 -10.41
N GLN A 201 -5.54 -26.24 -11.41
CA GLN A 201 -7.00 -26.18 -11.36
C GLN A 201 -7.54 -27.48 -11.93
N SER A 202 -7.68 -28.51 -11.10
CA SER A 202 -8.48 -29.67 -11.46
C SER A 202 -9.40 -30.07 -10.32
N SER A 203 -10.67 -30.29 -10.68
CA SER A 203 -11.80 -30.79 -9.89
C SER A 203 -12.53 -29.75 -9.02
N LYS A 204 -13.86 -29.68 -8.93
CA LYS A 204 -15.04 -30.06 -9.73
C LYS A 204 -16.22 -29.73 -8.79
N VAL A 205 -17.29 -29.13 -9.35
CA VAL A 205 -18.65 -28.93 -8.77
C VAL A 205 -18.76 -27.90 -7.64
#